data_AF-A0AAE4NVQ5-F1
#
_entry.id   AF-A0AAE4NVQ5-F1
#
_cell.length_a   1.000
_cell.length_b   1.000
_cell.length_c   1.000
_cell.angle_alpha   90.00
_cell.angle_beta   90.00
_cell.angle_gamma   90.00
#
_symmetry.space_group_name_H-M   'P 1'
#
loop_
_entity.id
_entity.type
_entity.pdbx_description
1 polymer ?
#
loop_
_entity_poly.entity_id
_entity_poly.type
_entity_poly.pdbx_seq_one_letter_code
_entity_poly.pdbx_strand_id
1 'polypeptide(L)'
;MEREFRRILGEDLANYLELLRAKLAFAEEIYGVRMNYVPLITEEPVVVLDKRDGKIKWLKNKEELAEEELQRLSEKIKRNLESGFVEALLAMNMSCIDGPGE
;
A
#
# COMPACT_ATOMS: atom_id res chain seq x y z
N MET A 1 -12.13 -1.40 3.40
CA MET A 1 -11.79 -2.36 2.31
C MET A 1 -12.99 -3.26 1.99
N GLU A 2 -13.20 -3.60 0.72
CA GLU A 2 -14.36 -4.42 0.26
C GLU A 2 -14.25 -5.90 0.71
N ARG A 3 -15.39 -6.60 0.77
CA ARG A 3 -15.47 -8.00 1.26
C ARG A 3 -14.68 -8.98 0.38
N GLU A 4 -14.66 -8.77 -0.93
CA GLU A 4 -13.97 -9.64 -1.89
C GLU A 4 -12.45 -9.61 -1.70
N PHE A 5 -11.88 -8.44 -1.42
CA PHE A 5 -10.47 -8.29 -1.07
C PHE A 5 -10.08 -9.07 0.17
N ARG A 6 -10.91 -8.99 1.23
CA ARG A 6 -10.69 -9.76 2.47
C ARG A 6 -10.71 -11.26 2.20
N ARG A 7 -11.57 -11.73 1.29
CA ARG A 7 -11.65 -13.14 0.89
C ARG A 7 -10.38 -13.60 0.17
N ILE A 8 -9.82 -12.78 -0.72
CA ILE A 8 -8.66 -13.15 -1.56
C ILE A 8 -7.33 -13.04 -0.80
N LEU A 9 -7.12 -11.93 -0.08
CA LEU A 9 -5.89 -11.68 0.65
C LEU A 9 -5.90 -12.33 2.04
N GLY A 10 -7.07 -12.63 2.60
CA GLY A 10 -7.23 -13.03 3.99
C GLY A 10 -7.50 -11.83 4.91
N GLU A 11 -8.17 -12.08 6.03
CA GLU A 11 -8.54 -11.01 6.97
C GLU A 11 -7.32 -10.33 7.59
N ASP A 12 -6.28 -11.10 7.94
CA ASP A 12 -5.09 -10.55 8.60
C ASP A 12 -4.36 -9.54 7.71
N LEU A 13 -4.16 -9.88 6.42
CA LEU A 13 -3.50 -8.99 5.47
C LEU A 13 -4.37 -7.78 5.12
N ALA A 14 -5.69 -7.95 5.03
CA ALA A 14 -6.58 -6.81 4.85
C ALA A 14 -6.55 -5.86 6.06
N ASN A 15 -6.52 -6.39 7.28
CA ASN A 15 -6.38 -5.59 8.50
C ASN A 15 -5.01 -4.90 8.56
N TYR A 16 -3.95 -5.60 8.14
CA TYR A 16 -2.60 -5.05 8.03
C TYR A 16 -2.56 -3.85 7.07
N LEU A 17 -3.20 -3.95 5.89
CA LEU A 17 -3.26 -2.85 4.93
C LEU A 17 -4.04 -1.63 5.47
N GLU A 18 -5.12 -1.84 6.24
CA GLU A 18 -5.82 -0.75 6.92
C GLU A 18 -4.94 -0.08 7.98
N LEU A 19 -4.19 -0.87 8.76
CA LEU A 19 -3.20 -0.34 9.71
C LEU A 19 -2.12 0.47 9.00
N LEU A 20 -1.65 0.00 7.85
CA LEU A 20 -0.65 0.69 7.04
C LEU A 20 -1.16 2.07 6.58
N ARG A 21 -2.42 2.15 6.14
CA ARG A 21 -3.06 3.43 5.79
C ARG A 21 -3.11 4.39 6.97
N ALA A 22 -3.44 3.89 8.16
CA ALA A 22 -3.47 4.71 9.38
C ALA A 22 -2.06 5.23 9.74
N LYS A 23 -1.03 4.38 9.66
CA LYS A 23 0.37 4.79 9.88
C LYS A 23 0.81 5.87 8.91
N LEU A 24 0.39 5.80 7.66
CA LEU A 24 0.72 6.81 6.66
C LEU A 24 0.05 8.13 6.91
N ALA A 25 -1.25 8.13 7.27
CA ALA A 25 -1.94 9.36 7.64
C ALA A 25 -1.23 10.05 8.82
N PHE A 26 -0.80 9.28 9.81
CA PHE A 26 -0.03 9.79 10.94
C PHE A 26 1.35 10.35 10.53
N ALA A 27 2.06 9.67 9.63
CA ALA A 27 3.33 10.15 9.11
C ALA A 27 3.17 11.47 8.30
N GLU A 28 2.12 11.59 7.48
CA GLU A 28 1.82 12.84 6.78
C GLU A 28 1.63 14.03 7.73
N GLU A 29 0.95 13.81 8.86
CA GLU A 29 0.75 14.85 9.89
C GLU A 29 2.06 15.28 10.56
N ILE A 30 2.92 14.32 10.91
CA ILE A 30 4.19 14.62 11.61
C ILE A 30 5.19 15.30 10.68
N TYR A 31 5.34 14.78 9.47
CA TYR A 31 6.40 15.19 8.56
C TYR A 31 5.95 16.25 7.55
N GLY A 32 4.67 16.65 7.55
CA GLY A 32 4.14 17.67 6.64
C GLY A 32 4.11 17.26 5.17
N VAL A 33 4.18 15.95 4.88
CA VAL A 33 4.20 15.40 3.53
C VAL A 33 2.84 14.82 3.13
N ARG A 34 2.64 14.58 1.82
CA ARG A 34 1.46 13.86 1.31
C ARG A 34 1.87 12.60 0.56
N MET A 35 1.40 11.45 1.04
CA MET A 35 1.55 10.13 0.47
C MET A 35 0.17 9.57 0.08
N ASN A 36 -0.20 9.73 -1.19
CA ASN A 36 -1.52 9.31 -1.67
C ASN A 36 -1.65 7.80 -1.88
N TYR A 37 -0.55 7.07 -2.01
CA TYR A 37 -0.56 5.64 -2.33
C TYR A 37 0.69 4.95 -1.80
N VAL A 38 0.60 3.62 -1.66
CA VAL A 38 1.67 2.73 -1.21
C VAL A 38 1.95 1.69 -2.26
N PRO A 39 3.20 1.51 -2.73
CA PRO A 39 3.54 0.41 -3.62
C PRO A 39 3.38 -0.94 -2.91
N LEU A 40 2.61 -1.84 -3.51
CA LEU A 40 2.50 -3.25 -3.11
C LEU A 40 3.35 -4.16 -3.99
N ILE A 41 3.47 -3.81 -5.28
CA ILE A 41 4.32 -4.45 -6.28
C ILE A 41 5.01 -3.35 -7.06
N THR A 42 6.33 -3.39 -7.17
CA THR A 42 7.14 -2.34 -7.83
C THR A 42 7.62 -2.74 -9.22
N GLU A 43 7.58 -4.04 -9.56
CA GLU A 43 7.89 -4.50 -10.91
C GLU A 43 6.73 -4.18 -11.85
N GLU A 44 7.04 -3.67 -13.05
CA GLU A 44 6.00 -3.30 -13.99
C GLU A 44 5.14 -4.50 -14.41
N PRO A 45 3.80 -4.36 -14.44
CA PRO A 45 3.03 -3.17 -14.05
C PRO A 45 2.91 -2.96 -12.52
N VAL A 46 3.21 -1.73 -12.07
CA VAL A 46 3.19 -1.34 -10.65
C VAL A 46 1.78 -1.36 -10.08
N VAL A 47 1.63 -1.96 -8.89
CA VAL A 47 0.37 -2.05 -8.14
C VAL A 47 0.51 -1.31 -6.83
N VAL A 48 -0.51 -0.52 -6.49
CA VAL A 48 -0.51 0.33 -5.30
C VAL A 48 -1.77 0.18 -4.47
N LEU A 49 -1.66 0.36 -3.16
CA LEU A 49 -2.79 0.67 -2.28
C LEU A 49 -3.02 2.19 -2.32
N ASP A 50 -4.18 2.63 -2.77
CA ASP A 50 -4.57 4.04 -2.70
C ASP A 50 -5.05 4.36 -1.29
N LYS A 51 -4.38 5.29 -0.61
CA LYS A 51 -4.71 5.66 0.78
C LYS A 51 -6.08 6.32 0.87
N ARG A 52 -6.53 7.00 -0.19
CA ARG A 52 -7.74 7.84 -0.19
C ARG A 52 -9.01 7.00 -0.06
N ASP A 53 -9.09 5.90 -0.79
CA ASP A 53 -10.25 5.00 -0.81
C ASP A 53 -9.94 3.59 -0.28
N GLY A 54 -8.67 3.24 -0.10
CA GLY A 54 -8.24 1.93 0.38
C GLY A 54 -8.32 0.84 -0.70
N LYS A 55 -8.47 1.22 -1.97
CA LYS A 55 -8.54 0.29 -3.10
C LYS A 55 -7.14 -0.04 -3.62
N ILE A 56 -6.97 -1.24 -4.15
CA ILE A 56 -5.73 -1.65 -4.81
C ILE A 56 -5.87 -1.33 -6.30
N LYS A 57 -4.91 -0.56 -6.83
CA LYS A 57 -4.99 0.03 -8.16
C LYS A 57 -3.72 -0.20 -8.95
N TRP A 58 -3.87 -0.18 -10.26
CA TRP A 58 -2.78 -0.01 -11.20
C TRP A 58 -2.21 1.40 -11.12
N LEU A 59 -0.90 1.56 -10.95
CA LEU A 59 -0.31 2.90 -10.89
C LEU A 59 -0.45 3.65 -12.23
N LYS A 60 -0.36 2.92 -13.36
CA LYS A 60 -0.31 3.48 -14.72
C LYS A 60 -1.58 4.26 -15.12
N ASN A 61 -2.76 3.75 -14.77
CA ASN A 61 -4.06 4.29 -15.19
C ASN A 61 -4.96 4.64 -13.99
N LYS A 62 -4.51 4.35 -12.75
CA LYS A 62 -5.27 4.58 -11.50
C LYS A 62 -6.58 3.80 -11.44
N GLU A 63 -6.76 2.78 -12.27
CA GLU A 63 -7.92 1.91 -12.22
C GLU A 63 -7.73 0.87 -11.11
N GLU A 64 -8.83 0.52 -10.45
CA GLU A 64 -8.89 -0.57 -9.50
C GLU A 64 -8.61 -1.90 -10.20
N LEU A 65 -7.91 -2.80 -9.52
CA LEU A 65 -7.69 -4.15 -10.03
C LEU A 65 -9.02 -4.89 -10.09
N ALA A 66 -9.29 -5.52 -11.23
CA ALA A 66 -10.38 -6.48 -11.31
C ALA A 66 -10.11 -7.69 -10.40
N GLU A 67 -11.15 -8.43 -10.02
CA GLU A 67 -11.04 -9.56 -9.11
C GLU A 67 -10.04 -10.61 -9.62
N GLU A 68 -10.07 -10.91 -10.91
CA GLU A 68 -9.16 -11.88 -11.53
C GLU A 68 -7.70 -11.41 -11.49
N GLU A 69 -7.48 -10.11 -11.68
CA GLU A 69 -6.15 -9.51 -11.61
C GLU A 69 -5.61 -9.56 -10.18
N LEU A 70 -6.46 -9.21 -9.21
CA LEU A 70 -6.13 -9.28 -7.80
C LEU A 70 -5.82 -10.72 -7.39
N GLN A 71 -6.61 -11.70 -7.83
CA GLN A 71 -6.38 -13.10 -7.50
C GLN A 71 -5.06 -13.61 -8.08
N ARG A 72 -4.74 -13.25 -9.33
CA ARG A 72 -3.45 -13.57 -9.96
C ARG A 72 -2.26 -12.96 -9.21
N LEU A 73 -2.41 -11.75 -8.69
CA LEU A 73 -1.35 -11.00 -8.02
C LEU A 73 -1.28 -11.24 -6.52
N SER A 74 -2.33 -11.83 -5.94
CA SER A 74 -2.51 -11.98 -4.50
C SER A 74 -1.27 -12.54 -3.82
N GLU A 75 -0.78 -13.71 -4.25
CA GLU A 75 0.40 -14.36 -3.69
C GLU A 75 1.65 -13.47 -3.69
N LYS A 76 1.82 -12.63 -4.71
CA LYS A 76 2.94 -11.68 -4.74
C LYS A 76 2.74 -10.54 -3.75
N ILE A 77 1.52 -9.98 -3.68
CA ILE A 77 1.16 -8.95 -2.70
C ILE A 77 1.39 -9.48 -1.28
N LYS A 78 0.91 -10.70 -0.97
CA LYS A 78 1.11 -11.35 0.34
C LYS A 78 2.59 -11.44 0.69
N ARG A 79 3.42 -12.02 -0.20
CA ARG A 79 4.87 -12.14 0.02
C ARG A 79 5.56 -10.80 0.26
N ASN A 80 5.17 -9.75 -0.47
CA ASN A 80 5.75 -8.42 -0.30
C ASN A 80 5.36 -7.78 1.05
N LEU A 81 4.13 -8.00 1.51
CA LEU A 81 3.68 -7.54 2.83
C LEU A 81 4.36 -8.32 3.96
N GLU A 82 4.38 -9.65 3.86
CA GLU A 82 4.94 -10.53 4.90
C GLU A 82 6.47 -10.41 5.04
N SER A 83 7.18 -10.09 3.94
CA SER A 83 8.63 -9.88 3.97
C SER A 83 9.06 -8.53 4.53
N GLY A 84 8.12 -7.62 4.82
CA GLY A 84 8.41 -6.25 5.25
C GLY A 84 8.93 -5.35 4.11
N PHE A 85 8.82 -5.80 2.85
CA PHE A 85 9.28 -5.04 1.69
C PHE A 85 8.58 -3.69 1.57
N VAL A 86 7.27 -3.65 1.83
CA VAL A 86 6.47 -2.42 1.74
C VAL A 86 6.91 -1.41 2.80
N GLU A 87 7.16 -1.84 4.03
CA GLU A 87 7.68 -0.97 5.09
C GLU A 87 9.08 -0.47 4.80
N ALA A 88 9.95 -1.31 4.24
CA ALA A 88 11.28 -0.89 3.83
C ALA A 88 11.21 0.24 2.79
N LEU A 89 10.33 0.12 1.79
CA LEU A 89 10.09 1.19 0.81
C LEU A 89 9.58 2.47 1.46
N LEU A 90 8.67 2.37 2.43
CA LEU A 90 8.16 3.53 3.15
C LEU A 90 9.28 4.19 3.97
N ALA A 91 10.05 3.40 4.72
CA ALA A 91 11.15 3.92 5.54
C ALA A 91 12.22 4.63 4.70
N MET A 92 12.59 4.08 3.55
CA MET A 92 13.52 4.73 2.62
C MET A 92 12.99 6.08 2.14
N ASN A 93 11.71 6.17 1.77
CA ASN A 93 11.11 7.45 1.36
C ASN A 93 11.06 8.47 2.52
N MET A 94 10.74 8.02 3.73
CA MET A 94 10.70 8.90 4.91
C MET A 94 12.09 9.37 5.35
N SER A 95 13.14 8.58 5.12
CA SER A 95 14.52 8.98 5.41
C SER A 95 15.03 10.13 4.52
N CYS A 96 14.32 10.45 3.44
CA CYS A 96 14.60 11.58 2.57
C CYS A 96 13.75 12.81 2.87
N ILE A 97 12.93 12.77 3.93
CA ILE A 97 12.08 13.88 4.34
C ILE A 97 12.73 14.54 5.55
N ASP A 98 13.31 15.72 5.34
CA ASP A 98 13.84 16.56 6.42
C ASP A 98 12.69 16.83 7.42
N GLY A 99 12.86 16.38 8.66
CA GLY A 99 11.85 16.55 9.70
C GLY A 99 11.78 18.00 10.19
N PRO A 100 10.71 18.42 10.89
CA PRO A 100 10.67 19.72 11.54
C PRO A 100 11.75 19.79 12.62
N GLY A 101 12.90 20.39 12.29
CA GLY A 101 14.08 20.49 13.16
C GLY A 101 15.44 20.42 12.45
N GLU A 102 15.48 20.08 11.16
CA GLU A 102 16.68 20.20 10.29
C GLU A 102 16.67 21.47 9.43
#